data_AF-A0A2D8URT0-F1
#
_entry.id   AF-A0A2D8URT0-F1
#
_cell.length_a   1.000
_cell.length_b   1.000
_cell.length_c   1.000
_cell.angle_alpha   90.00
_cell.angle_beta   90.00
_cell.angle_gamma   90.00
#
_symmetry.space_group_name_H-M   'P 1'
#
loop_
_entity.id
_entity.type
_entity.pdbx_description
1 polymer ?
#
loop_
_entity_poly.entity_id
_entity_poly.type
_entity_poly.pdbx_seq_one_letter_code
_entity_poly.pdbx_strand_id
1 'polypeptide(L)'
;MAQDLRDLFREERKKVQRPDMLKGHAQRFENLLEQRLPKEEKPAKQHKFFFMKIAAVLVVAVSIGWFLYQSGRSSVENAVVNTQQSTENQVEKETNRYLSDISPEYKQIEDYYLASINAELSQLTVTPENKELIDSFMNQLAQLDKEYQRLNAEIEENGIDEQTVSILINNLELRLELLYKLKDKLKQMKKDSLQEMQGAQA
;
A
#
# COMPACT_ATOMS: atom_id res chain seq x y z
N MET A 1 2.02 -11.76 -41.87
CA MET A 1 1.65 -12.94 -41.05
C MET A 1 2.55 -12.91 -39.83
N ALA A 2 2.01 -12.75 -38.63
CA ALA A 2 2.82 -12.72 -37.42
C ALA A 2 3.25 -14.16 -37.08
N GLN A 3 4.56 -14.41 -36.99
CA GLN A 3 5.07 -15.69 -36.50
C GLN A 3 4.83 -15.76 -34.98
N ASP A 4 4.25 -16.87 -34.51
CA ASP A 4 4.06 -17.12 -33.09
C ASP A 4 5.43 -17.27 -32.40
N LEU A 5 5.71 -16.38 -31.46
CA LEU A 5 6.94 -16.37 -30.66
C LEU A 5 7.14 -17.71 -29.95
N ARG A 6 6.06 -18.38 -29.56
CA ARG A 6 6.12 -19.66 -28.85
C ARG A 6 6.76 -20.75 -29.71
N ASP A 7 6.54 -20.71 -31.02
CA ASP A 7 7.10 -21.69 -31.95
C ASP A 7 8.55 -21.36 -32.32
N LEU A 8 8.87 -20.08 -32.47
CA LEU A 8 10.25 -19.58 -32.59
C LEU A 8 11.13 -20.06 -31.44
N PHE A 9 10.65 -19.93 -30.19
CA PHE A 9 11.39 -20.38 -29.01
C PHE A 9 11.46 -21.92 -28.89
N ARG A 10 10.51 -22.67 -29.44
CA ARG A 10 10.60 -24.15 -29.46
C ARG A 10 11.65 -24.62 -30.46
N GLU A 11 11.72 -23.99 -31.63
CA GLU A 11 12.71 -24.31 -32.65
C GLU A 11 14.12 -23.95 -32.21
N GLU A 12 14.32 -22.79 -31.58
CA GLU A 12 15.62 -22.42 -31.01
C GLU A 12 16.06 -23.36 -29.89
N ARG A 13 15.16 -23.72 -28.97
CA ARG A 13 15.47 -24.69 -27.90
C ARG A 13 15.92 -26.06 -28.42
N LYS A 14 15.47 -26.47 -29.61
CA LYS A 14 15.93 -27.71 -30.27
C LYS A 14 17.30 -27.55 -30.92
N LYS A 15 17.67 -26.34 -31.36
CA LYS A 15 18.96 -26.04 -32.00
C LYS A 15 20.09 -25.80 -30.99
N VAL A 16 19.76 -25.29 -29.80
CA VAL A 16 20.74 -25.02 -28.74
C VAL A 16 20.95 -26.28 -27.89
N GLN A 17 22.03 -27.02 -28.18
CA GLN A 17 22.56 -27.99 -27.23
C GLN A 17 22.98 -27.22 -25.97
N ARG A 18 22.33 -27.49 -24.84
CA ARG A 18 22.74 -26.89 -23.56
C ARG A 18 24.11 -27.48 -23.21
N PRO A 19 25.18 -26.68 -23.13
CA PRO A 19 26.45 -27.21 -22.63
C PRO A 19 26.22 -27.72 -21.21
N ASP A 20 26.71 -28.92 -20.90
CA ASP A 20 26.69 -29.44 -19.54
C ASP A 20 27.38 -28.42 -18.62
N MET A 21 26.81 -28.24 -17.42
CA MET A 21 27.40 -27.34 -16.44
C MET A 21 28.84 -27.74 -16.15
N LEU A 22 29.74 -26.76 -16.09
CA LEU A 22 31.14 -26.97 -15.70
C LEU A 22 31.22 -27.74 -14.37
N LYS A 23 32.05 -28.80 -14.32
CA LYS A 23 32.26 -29.59 -13.11
C LYS A 23 32.68 -28.68 -11.95
N GLY A 24 32.03 -28.84 -10.79
CA GLY A 24 32.30 -28.04 -9.59
C GLY A 24 31.51 -26.73 -9.47
N HIS A 25 30.59 -26.43 -10.40
CA HIS A 25 29.70 -25.26 -10.30
C HIS A 25 28.83 -25.27 -9.03
N ALA A 26 28.28 -26.44 -8.65
CA ALA A 26 27.43 -26.58 -7.48
C ALA A 26 28.15 -26.23 -6.17
N GLN A 27 29.37 -26.74 -5.99
CA GLN A 27 30.20 -26.47 -4.81
C GLN A 27 30.57 -24.99 -4.69
N ARG A 28 30.89 -24.33 -5.82
CA ARG A 28 31.14 -22.88 -5.84
C ARG A 28 29.91 -22.08 -5.43
N PHE A 29 28.73 -22.51 -5.86
CA PHE A 29 27.47 -21.83 -5.51
C PHE A 29 27.13 -21.99 -4.03
N GLU A 30 27.32 -23.18 -3.46
CA GLU A 30 27.12 -23.47 -2.04
C GLU A 30 28.03 -22.59 -1.17
N ASN A 31 29.33 -22.50 -1.50
CA ASN A 31 30.27 -21.63 -0.80
C ASN A 31 29.86 -20.14 -0.85
N LEU A 32 29.30 -19.67 -1.97
CA LEU A 32 28.82 -18.30 -2.11
C LEU A 32 27.54 -18.05 -1.31
N LEU A 33 26.65 -19.04 -1.23
CA LEU A 33 25.43 -18.99 -0.40
C LEU A 33 25.78 -18.85 1.08
N GLU A 34 26.67 -19.70 1.59
CA GLU A 34 27.09 -19.67 2.98
C GLU A 34 27.77 -18.36 3.36
N GLN A 35 28.48 -17.73 2.41
CA GLN A 35 29.15 -16.45 2.64
C GLN A 35 28.19 -15.25 2.61
N ARG A 36 27.08 -15.35 1.86
CA ARG A 36 26.19 -14.21 1.58
C ARG A 36 24.88 -14.24 2.36
N LEU A 37 24.47 -15.39 2.89
CA LEU A 37 23.31 -15.47 3.75
C LEU A 37 23.66 -15.02 5.18
N PRO A 38 22.88 -14.10 5.79
CA PRO A 38 23.07 -13.76 7.19
C PRO A 38 22.86 -15.01 8.05
N LYS A 39 23.88 -15.41 8.82
CA LYS A 39 23.71 -16.49 9.82
C LYS A 39 22.75 -15.98 10.89
N GLU A 40 21.61 -16.65 11.03
CA GLU A 40 20.70 -16.42 12.15
C GLU A 40 21.45 -16.68 13.46
N GLU A 41 21.76 -15.62 14.20
CA GLU A 41 22.25 -15.74 15.56
C GLU A 41 21.11 -16.20 16.46
N LYS A 42 21.27 -17.36 17.10
CA LYS A 42 20.30 -17.86 18.07
C LYS A 42 20.27 -16.91 19.27
N PRO A 43 19.11 -16.33 19.65
CA PRO A 43 19.07 -15.41 20.77
C PRO A 43 19.41 -16.15 22.07
N ALA A 44 20.49 -15.72 22.71
CA ALA A 44 20.88 -16.20 24.04
C ALA A 44 19.81 -15.79 25.07
N LYS A 45 19.40 -16.77 25.87
CA LYS A 45 18.42 -16.70 26.96
C LYS A 45 18.45 -15.38 27.75
N GLN A 46 17.35 -14.62 27.74
CA GLN A 46 17.12 -13.53 28.69
C GLN A 46 15.65 -13.47 29.17
N HIS A 47 15.27 -14.37 30.09
CA HIS A 47 14.02 -14.27 30.84
C HIS A 47 14.13 -13.31 32.04
N LYS A 48 14.44 -12.03 31.80
CA LYS A 48 14.36 -10.98 32.84
C LYS A 48 13.16 -10.04 32.70
N PHE A 49 12.40 -10.10 31.61
CA PHE A 49 11.31 -9.16 31.31
C PHE A 49 9.89 -9.66 31.61
N PHE A 50 9.72 -10.84 32.23
CA PHE A 50 8.38 -11.32 32.56
C PHE A 50 7.65 -10.46 33.61
N PHE A 51 8.37 -9.77 34.49
CA PHE A 51 7.78 -8.90 35.52
C PHE A 51 7.20 -7.58 34.98
N MET A 52 7.59 -7.15 33.77
CA MET A 52 7.08 -5.92 33.15
C MET A 52 5.66 -6.09 32.56
N LYS A 53 5.22 -7.33 32.33
CA LYS A 53 3.89 -7.61 31.77
C LYS A 53 2.76 -7.26 32.75
N ILE A 54 2.97 -7.41 34.06
CA ILE A 54 1.99 -7.04 35.08
C ILE A 54 1.80 -5.52 35.16
N ALA A 55 2.90 -4.75 35.08
CA ALA A 55 2.83 -3.29 35.10
C ALA A 55 2.09 -2.72 33.88
N ALA A 56 2.30 -3.29 32.69
CA ALA A 56 1.62 -2.84 31.47
C ALA A 56 0.09 -2.97 31.57
N VAL A 57 -0.42 -4.06 32.14
CA VAL A 57 -1.87 -4.26 32.32
C VAL A 57 -2.47 -3.25 33.29
N LEU A 58 -1.77 -2.93 34.39
CA LEU A 58 -2.22 -1.91 35.35
C LEU A 58 -2.24 -0.51 34.73
N VAL A 59 -1.23 -0.16 33.93
CA VAL A 59 -1.19 1.15 33.23
C VAL A 59 -2.35 1.27 32.26
N VAL A 60 -2.63 0.24 31.45
CA VAL A 60 -3.77 0.25 30.51
C VAL A 60 -5.11 0.38 31.25
N ALA A 61 -5.30 -0.35 32.34
CA ALA A 61 -6.54 -0.29 33.13
C ALA A 61 -6.77 1.10 33.76
N VAL A 62 -5.71 1.72 34.29
CA VAL A 62 -5.78 3.09 34.85
C VAL A 62 -6.07 4.13 33.77
N SER A 63 -5.43 4.01 32.59
CA SER A 63 -5.68 4.93 31.46
C SER A 63 -7.13 4.86 30.97
N ILE A 64 -7.70 3.65 30.85
CA ILE A 64 -9.10 3.48 30.45
C ILE A 64 -10.05 4.03 31.54
N GLY A 65 -9.74 3.76 32.82
CA GLY A 65 -10.52 4.29 33.94
C GLY A 65 -10.54 5.82 33.98
N TRP A 66 -9.39 6.47 33.76
CA TRP A 66 -9.30 7.93 33.64
C TRP A 66 -10.12 8.43 32.45
N PHE A 67 -9.97 7.82 31.28
CA PHE A 67 -10.67 8.22 30.06
C PHE A 67 -12.20 8.19 30.25
N LEU A 68 -12.74 7.10 30.81
CA LEU A 68 -14.18 6.99 31.08
C LEU A 68 -14.66 8.00 32.13
N TYR A 69 -13.87 8.27 33.17
CA TYR A 69 -14.18 9.28 34.18
C TYR A 69 -14.20 10.70 33.60
N GLN A 70 -13.29 11.01 32.66
CA GLN A 70 -13.25 12.29 31.98
C GLN A 70 -14.38 12.44 30.96
N SER A 71 -14.70 11.38 30.21
CA SER A 71 -15.83 11.39 29.25
C SER A 71 -17.20 11.50 29.92
N GLY A 72 -17.36 11.03 31.16
CA GLY A 72 -18.62 11.13 31.92
C GLY A 72 -18.95 12.53 32.49
N ARG A 73 -18.09 13.54 32.29
CA ARG A 73 -18.23 14.88 32.87
C ARG A 73 -18.60 16.01 31.90
N SER A 74 -18.95 15.70 30.66
CA SER A 74 -19.38 16.72 29.69
C SER A 74 -20.85 17.11 29.92
N SER A 75 -21.11 17.92 30.95
CA SER A 75 -22.35 18.66 31.09
C SER A 75 -22.32 19.86 30.14
N VAL A 76 -23.37 19.99 29.34
CA VAL A 76 -23.61 21.09 28.40
C VAL A 76 -23.96 22.35 29.19
N GLU A 77 -23.16 23.41 29.08
CA GLU A 77 -23.65 24.78 29.27
C GLU A 77 -22.77 25.79 28.50
N ASN A 78 -23.43 26.69 27.77
CA ASN A 78 -22.83 27.73 26.94
C ASN A 78 -22.37 28.90 27.82
N ALA A 79 -21.15 29.42 27.64
CA ALA A 79 -20.84 30.85 27.82
C ALA A 79 -19.45 31.25 27.29
N VAL A 80 -19.43 32.45 26.74
CA VAL A 80 -18.37 33.18 26.03
C VAL A 80 -17.18 33.55 26.93
N VAL A 81 -15.96 33.57 26.39
CA VAL A 81 -14.96 34.69 26.44
C VAL A 81 -13.52 34.17 26.24
N ASN A 82 -12.85 34.86 25.32
CA ASN A 82 -11.45 34.82 24.89
C ASN A 82 -10.42 34.90 26.04
N THR A 83 -9.38 34.05 26.03
CA THR A 83 -7.95 34.41 26.22
C THR A 83 -7.07 33.16 26.23
N GLN A 84 -6.11 33.18 25.31
CA GLN A 84 -4.84 32.46 25.24
C GLN A 84 -4.41 31.65 26.47
N GLN A 85 -4.44 30.33 26.35
CA GLN A 85 -3.33 29.41 26.68
C GLN A 85 -3.78 27.99 26.33
N SER A 86 -3.52 27.58 25.09
CA SER A 86 -3.48 26.16 24.77
C SER A 86 -2.02 25.76 24.74
N THR A 87 -1.62 25.21 25.89
CA THR A 87 -0.49 24.33 26.06
C THR A 87 -0.33 23.43 24.84
N GLU A 88 0.88 23.49 24.32
CA GLU A 88 1.52 22.66 23.32
C GLU A 88 1.24 21.17 23.58
N ASN A 89 0.08 20.69 23.15
CA ASN A 89 -0.05 19.29 22.78
C ASN A 89 0.53 19.21 21.38
N GLN A 90 1.80 18.79 21.31
CA GLN A 90 2.41 18.28 20.10
C GLN A 90 1.56 17.10 19.62
N VAL A 91 0.53 17.42 18.85
CA VAL A 91 0.12 16.56 17.75
C VAL A 91 1.31 16.65 16.80
N GLU A 92 2.06 15.57 16.67
CA GLU A 92 2.92 15.37 15.51
C GLU A 92 2.06 15.69 14.28
N LYS A 93 2.23 16.91 13.75
CA LYS A 93 1.85 17.17 12.38
C LYS A 93 2.78 16.27 11.61
N GLU A 94 2.25 15.17 11.08
CA GLU A 94 2.85 14.54 9.91
C GLU A 94 2.84 15.62 8.81
N THR A 95 3.93 16.38 8.73
CA THR A 95 4.16 17.36 7.67
C THR A 95 4.61 16.62 6.42
N ASN A 96 3.77 15.71 5.92
CA ASN A 96 3.98 15.08 4.62
C ASN A 96 4.11 16.21 3.58
N ARG A 97 5.27 16.31 2.93
CA ARG A 97 5.47 17.27 1.83
C ARG A 97 4.84 16.68 0.59
N TYR A 98 3.85 17.37 0.03
CA TYR A 98 3.11 16.93 -1.14
C TYR A 98 3.67 17.54 -2.43
N LEU A 99 3.26 17.04 -3.60
CA LEU A 99 3.64 17.64 -4.89
C LEU A 99 3.18 19.09 -4.97
N SER A 100 2.02 19.37 -4.38
CA SER A 100 1.46 20.71 -4.29
C SER A 100 2.32 21.74 -3.54
N ASP A 101 3.29 21.29 -2.73
CA ASP A 101 4.24 22.17 -2.03
C ASP A 101 5.47 22.52 -2.88
N ILE A 102 5.66 21.85 -4.03
CA ILE A 102 6.84 22.00 -4.90
C ILE A 102 6.63 23.14 -5.90
N SER A 103 5.54 23.07 -6.69
CA SER A 103 5.22 24.09 -7.68
C SER A 103 3.71 24.10 -8.00
N PRO A 104 3.18 25.22 -8.55
CA PRO A 104 1.79 25.29 -9.00
C PRO A 104 1.43 24.26 -10.06
N GLU A 105 2.36 23.88 -10.93
CA GLU A 105 2.15 22.88 -11.98
C GLU A 105 2.00 21.48 -11.37
N TYR A 106 2.86 21.11 -10.42
CA TYR A 106 2.76 19.82 -9.73
C TYR A 106 1.51 19.72 -8.87
N LYS A 107 1.07 20.82 -8.26
CA LYS A 107 -0.22 20.89 -7.58
C LYS A 107 -1.37 20.50 -8.51
N GLN A 108 -1.42 21.08 -9.70
CA GLN A 108 -2.50 20.80 -10.66
C GLN A 108 -2.53 19.31 -11.06
N ILE A 109 -1.36 18.70 -11.24
CA ILE A 109 -1.23 17.28 -11.56
C ILE A 109 -1.75 16.41 -10.40
N GLU A 110 -1.29 16.70 -9.17
CA GLU A 110 -1.70 15.98 -7.97
C GLU A 110 -3.21 16.10 -7.73
N ASP A 111 -3.73 17.33 -7.75
CA ASP A 111 -5.16 17.61 -7.57
C ASP A 111 -6.00 16.88 -8.64
N TYR A 112 -5.55 16.89 -9.90
CA TYR A 112 -6.22 16.20 -11.00
C TYR A 112 -6.31 14.69 -10.74
N TYR A 113 -5.19 14.04 -10.39
CA TYR A 113 -5.19 12.60 -10.18
C TYR A 113 -5.97 12.20 -8.93
N LEU A 114 -5.81 12.92 -7.81
CA LEU A 114 -6.56 12.64 -6.58
C LEU A 114 -8.06 12.83 -6.79
N ALA A 115 -8.48 13.89 -7.48
CA ALA A 115 -9.89 14.09 -7.83
C ALA A 115 -10.42 12.97 -8.72
N SER A 116 -9.64 12.54 -9.72
CA SER A 116 -10.01 11.45 -10.64
C SER A 116 -10.13 10.11 -9.91
N ILE A 117 -9.17 9.78 -9.05
CA ILE A 117 -9.18 8.56 -8.21
C ILE A 117 -10.41 8.56 -7.30
N ASN A 118 -10.68 9.66 -6.60
CA ASN A 118 -11.83 9.77 -5.72
C ASN A 118 -13.16 9.68 -6.48
N ALA A 119 -13.23 10.26 -7.68
CA ALA A 119 -14.40 10.17 -8.54
C ALA A 119 -14.65 8.72 -9.00
N GLU A 120 -13.62 7.99 -9.42
CA GLU A 120 -13.74 6.59 -9.83
C GLU A 120 -14.10 5.69 -8.65
N LEU A 121 -13.49 5.88 -7.47
CA LEU A 121 -13.82 5.16 -6.24
C LEU A 121 -15.29 5.39 -5.83
N SER A 122 -15.79 6.62 -5.94
CA SER A 122 -17.18 6.96 -5.57
C SER A 122 -18.23 6.24 -6.43
N GLN A 123 -17.86 5.84 -7.64
CA GLN A 123 -18.73 5.13 -8.57
C GLN A 123 -18.73 3.60 -8.35
N LEU A 124 -17.86 3.08 -7.50
CA LEU A 124 -17.79 1.64 -7.22
C LEU A 124 -18.99 1.21 -6.38
N THR A 125 -19.72 0.22 -6.90
CA THR A 125 -20.82 -0.44 -6.19
C THR A 125 -20.39 -1.84 -5.79
N VAL A 126 -20.33 -2.10 -4.49
CA VAL A 126 -20.00 -3.41 -3.93
C VAL A 126 -21.26 -4.26 -3.84
N THR A 127 -21.22 -5.43 -4.46
CA THR A 127 -22.24 -6.49 -4.39
C THR A 127 -21.58 -7.79 -3.93
N PRO A 128 -22.34 -8.77 -3.41
CA PRO A 128 -21.76 -10.06 -2.99
C PRO A 128 -20.93 -10.76 -4.08
N GLU A 129 -21.34 -10.61 -5.34
CA GLU A 129 -20.72 -11.28 -6.49
C GLU A 129 -19.41 -10.63 -6.92
N ASN A 130 -19.26 -9.32 -6.72
CA ASN A 130 -18.07 -8.57 -7.14
C ASN A 130 -17.12 -8.22 -6.00
N LYS A 131 -17.51 -8.49 -4.75
CA LYS A 131 -16.77 -8.11 -3.54
C LYS A 131 -15.33 -8.62 -3.56
N GLU A 132 -15.11 -9.90 -3.86
CA GLU A 132 -13.77 -10.50 -3.85
C GLU A 132 -12.84 -9.83 -4.86
N LEU A 133 -13.36 -9.54 -6.06
CA LEU A 133 -12.61 -8.82 -7.09
C LEU A 133 -12.27 -7.40 -6.62
N ILE A 134 -13.25 -6.66 -6.10
CA ILE A 134 -13.04 -5.31 -5.58
C ILE A 134 -12.00 -5.32 -4.46
N ASP A 135 -12.11 -6.22 -3.48
CA ASP A 135 -11.18 -6.33 -2.36
C ASP A 135 -9.74 -6.55 -2.83
N SER A 136 -9.53 -7.42 -3.83
CA SER A 136 -8.21 -7.65 -4.43
C SER A 136 -7.61 -6.36 -5.00
N PHE A 137 -8.41 -5.56 -5.71
CA PHE A 137 -7.96 -4.29 -6.28
C PHE A 137 -7.76 -3.21 -5.21
N MET A 138 -8.61 -3.17 -4.18
CA MET A 138 -8.45 -2.25 -3.05
C MET A 138 -7.17 -2.53 -2.27
N ASN A 139 -6.78 -3.80 -2.10
CA ASN A 139 -5.52 -4.17 -1.46
C ASN A 139 -4.31 -3.63 -2.25
N GLN A 140 -4.34 -3.72 -3.58
CA GLN A 140 -3.27 -3.17 -4.43
C GLN A 140 -3.25 -1.63 -4.39
N LEU A 141 -4.42 -0.97 -4.38
CA LEU A 141 -4.51 0.48 -4.18
C LEU A 141 -3.93 0.91 -2.83
N ALA A 142 -4.20 0.16 -1.75
CA ALA A 142 -3.67 0.46 -0.43
C ALA A 142 -2.14 0.32 -0.38
N GLN A 143 -1.56 -0.63 -1.12
CA GLN A 143 -0.10 -0.75 -1.26
C GLN A 143 0.48 0.46 -2.00
N LEU A 144 -0.14 0.90 -3.09
CA LEU A 144 0.26 2.11 -3.80
C LEU A 144 0.12 3.36 -2.91
N ASP A 145 -0.93 3.44 -2.10
CA ASP A 145 -1.14 4.52 -1.12
C ASP A 145 -0.02 4.62 -0.10
N LYS A 146 0.33 3.48 0.48
CA LYS A 146 1.45 3.38 1.42
C LYS A 146 2.77 3.82 0.80
N GLU A 147 3.05 3.41 -0.45
CA GLU A 147 4.29 3.82 -1.12
C GLU A 147 4.34 5.33 -1.38
N TYR A 148 3.23 5.96 -1.74
CA TYR A 148 3.17 7.42 -1.90
C TYR A 148 3.36 8.16 -0.58
N GLN A 149 2.75 7.68 0.51
CA GLN A 149 2.99 8.25 1.85
C GLN A 149 4.47 8.12 2.24
N ARG A 150 5.07 6.95 1.98
CA ARG A 150 6.51 6.72 2.20
C ARG A 150 7.38 7.70 1.40
N LEU A 151 7.05 7.92 0.14
CA LEU A 151 7.78 8.84 -0.74
C LEU A 151 7.62 10.31 -0.29
N ASN A 152 6.44 10.73 0.15
CA ASN A 152 6.23 12.08 0.71
C ASN A 152 7.05 12.31 1.99
N ALA A 153 7.17 11.29 2.84
CA ALA A 153 8.05 11.34 4.02
C ALA A 153 9.53 11.39 3.63
N GLU A 154 9.95 10.64 2.60
CA GLU A 154 11.33 10.65 2.09
C GLU A 154 11.72 12.03 1.54
N ILE A 155 10.78 12.74 0.90
CA ILE A 155 10.99 14.12 0.46
C ILE A 155 11.27 15.05 1.65
N GLU A 156 10.60 14.87 2.78
CA GLU A 156 10.81 15.69 3.98
C GLU A 156 12.25 15.58 4.48
N GLU A 157 12.81 14.37 4.50
CA GLU A 157 14.16 14.05 4.97
C GLU A 157 15.26 14.47 3.97
N ASN A 158 15.11 14.09 2.69
CA ASN A 158 16.19 14.18 1.69
C ASN A 158 16.08 15.40 0.77
N GLY A 159 14.97 16.16 0.86
CA GLY A 159 14.66 17.23 -0.09
C GLY A 159 13.96 16.71 -1.34
N ILE A 160 13.51 17.65 -2.17
CA ILE A 160 12.78 17.33 -3.40
C ILE A 160 13.79 16.98 -4.51
N ASP A 161 13.64 15.78 -5.08
CA ASP A 161 14.39 15.34 -6.27
C ASP A 161 13.43 15.01 -7.43
N GLU A 162 13.87 15.28 -8.67
CA GLU A 162 13.08 15.06 -9.88
C GLU A 162 12.65 13.60 -10.04
N GLN A 163 13.51 12.65 -9.62
CA GLN A 163 13.16 11.23 -9.67
C GLN A 163 12.03 10.92 -8.69
N THR A 164 12.08 11.49 -7.48
CA THR A 164 11.04 11.28 -6.46
C THR A 164 9.70 11.85 -6.92
N VAL A 165 9.70 13.02 -7.55
CA VAL A 165 8.50 13.60 -8.17
C VAL A 165 7.94 12.69 -9.26
N SER A 166 8.79 12.18 -10.16
CA SER A 166 8.35 11.25 -11.20
C SER A 166 7.75 9.98 -10.61
N ILE A 167 8.34 9.40 -9.55
CA ILE A 167 7.82 8.20 -8.90
C ILE A 167 6.46 8.47 -8.22
N LEU A 168 6.29 9.63 -7.60
CA LEU A 168 5.02 10.03 -7.00
C LEU A 168 3.90 10.18 -8.05
N ILE A 169 4.19 10.85 -9.17
CA ILE A 169 3.23 10.97 -10.29
C ILE A 169 2.90 9.58 -10.84
N ASN A 170 3.92 8.75 -11.09
CA ASN A 170 3.72 7.37 -11.57
C ASN A 170 2.87 6.55 -10.60
N ASN A 171 3.02 6.74 -9.29
CA ASN A 171 2.18 6.06 -8.31
C ASN A 171 0.70 6.46 -8.44
N LEU A 172 0.42 7.76 -8.59
CA LEU A 172 -0.94 8.28 -8.82
C LEU A 172 -1.53 7.74 -10.13
N GLU A 173 -0.74 7.71 -11.20
CA GLU A 173 -1.12 7.14 -12.49
C GLU A 173 -1.48 5.66 -12.38
N LEU A 174 -0.64 4.86 -11.71
CA LEU A 174 -0.87 3.43 -11.50
C LEU A 174 -2.16 3.16 -10.72
N ARG A 175 -2.49 3.99 -9.71
CA ARG A 175 -3.76 3.87 -8.99
C ARG A 175 -4.95 4.09 -9.90
N LEU A 176 -4.89 5.14 -10.73
CA LEU A 176 -5.97 5.45 -11.65
C LEU A 176 -6.12 4.35 -12.72
N GLU A 177 -5.01 3.85 -13.27
CA GLU A 177 -5.01 2.73 -14.21
C GLU A 177 -5.64 1.47 -13.60
N LEU A 178 -5.31 1.17 -12.34
CA LEU A 178 -5.85 0.05 -11.61
C LEU A 178 -7.38 0.17 -11.42
N LEU A 179 -7.88 1.38 -11.16
CA LEU A 179 -9.32 1.66 -11.09
C LEU A 179 -10.02 1.48 -12.44
N TYR A 180 -9.40 1.91 -13.54
CA TYR A 180 -9.94 1.64 -14.88
C TYR A 180 -9.99 0.15 -15.21
N LYS A 181 -8.94 -0.61 -14.86
CA LYS A 181 -8.94 -2.07 -14.99
C LYS A 181 -10.05 -2.72 -14.17
N LEU A 182 -10.27 -2.27 -12.93
CA LEU A 182 -11.38 -2.74 -12.09
C LEU A 182 -12.73 -2.48 -12.77
N LYS A 183 -12.96 -1.26 -13.23
CA LYS A 183 -14.19 -0.86 -13.93
C LYS A 183 -14.47 -1.74 -15.14
N ASP A 184 -13.45 -2.05 -15.94
CA ASP A 184 -13.60 -2.91 -17.11
C ASP A 184 -13.89 -4.37 -16.72
N LYS A 185 -13.26 -4.88 -15.66
CA LYS A 185 -13.57 -6.21 -15.13
C LYS A 185 -14.99 -6.33 -14.59
N LEU A 186 -15.47 -5.31 -13.88
CA LEU A 186 -16.86 -5.25 -13.39
C LEU A 186 -17.87 -5.23 -14.55
N LYS A 187 -17.58 -4.48 -15.63
CA LYS A 187 -18.42 -4.47 -16.83
C LYS A 187 -18.45 -5.84 -17.52
N GLN A 188 -17.31 -6.53 -17.61
CA GLN A 188 -17.21 -7.88 -18.18
C GLN A 188 -18.05 -8.87 -17.37
N MET A 189 -17.86 -8.92 -16.05
CA MET A 189 -18.65 -9.80 -15.17
C MET A 189 -20.15 -9.57 -15.30
N LYS A 190 -20.58 -8.30 -15.35
CA LYS A 190 -21.99 -7.97 -15.57
C LYS A 190 -22.47 -8.53 -16.91
N LYS A 191 -21.75 -8.30 -18.01
CA LYS A 191 -22.12 -8.82 -19.33
C LYS A 191 -22.23 -10.35 -19.34
N ASP A 192 -21.28 -11.04 -18.73
CA ASP A 192 -21.24 -12.50 -18.70
C ASP A 192 -22.44 -13.06 -17.92
N SER A 193 -22.76 -12.48 -16.75
CA SER A 193 -23.94 -12.87 -15.97
C SER A 193 -25.27 -12.67 -16.72
N LEU A 194 -25.39 -11.62 -17.55
CA LEU A 194 -26.57 -11.39 -18.38
C LEU A 194 -26.71 -12.44 -19.49
N GLN A 195 -25.60 -12.86 -20.09
CA GLN A 195 -25.59 -13.87 -21.15
C GLN A 195 -25.96 -15.26 -20.63
N GLU A 196 -25.46 -15.64 -19.45
CA GLU A 196 -25.82 -16.90 -18.79
C GLU A 196 -27.32 -16.98 -18.49
N MET A 197 -27.92 -15.89 -17.99
CA MET A 197 -29.37 -15.84 -17.74
C MET A 197 -30.22 -15.99 -19.01
N GLN A 198 -29.77 -15.44 -20.15
CA GLN A 198 -30.49 -15.54 -21.43
C GLN A 198 -30.31 -16.91 -22.09
N GLY A 199 -29.13 -17.52 -21.97
CA GLY A 199 -28.86 -18.86 -22.49
C GLY A 199 -29.56 -19.99 -21.71
N ALA A 200 -29.86 -19.78 -20.43
CA ALA A 200 -30.61 -20.74 -19.60
C ALA A 200 -32.14 -20.69 -19.81
N GLN A 201 -32.65 -19.70 -20.55
CA GLN A 201 -34.09 -19.53 -20.84
C GLN A 201 -34.49 -19.94 -22.27
N ALA A 202 -33.52 -20.35 -23.10
CA ALA A 202 -33.72 -20.84 -24.47
C ALA A 202 -33.62 -22.37 -24.52
#